data_AF-A0A8J2T445-F1
#
_entry.id   AF-A0A8J2T445-F1
#
_cell.length_a   1.000
_cell.length_b   1.000
_cell.length_c   1.000
_cell.angle_alpha   90.00
_cell.angle_beta   90.00
_cell.angle_gamma   90.00
#
_symmetry.space_group_name_H-M   'P 1'
#
loop_
_entity.id
_entity.type
_entity.pdbx_description
1 polymer ?
#
loop_
_entity_poly.entity_id
_entity_poly.type
_entity_poly.pdbx_seq_one_letter_code
_entity_poly.pdbx_strand_id
1 'polypeptide(L)'
;MKWIHIAAILAVPCNGFSLFQDLLLGLGDTYGREPKSLHQEVQRIADNSVITILSDIDSRYSLRVKEIAPEKLGIDTVKQWSGYLDYEDSKHWFYWFFESRNDPEHDPLILWLNGGPGCSSFTGLLFELGPSSIGSDIKPINNPYSWNNNASVLFLEQPLGVGFSYGDEKITTTKAAGKDVYIFLELFFSKFPHLRSHDFHISGESYAGHYIPQIAHEIVVENPGRTFDLTSVLIGNGITDSLVQDDYYEPMACGQGGYPAVLTEEQCGQMSKDADRCRTLNRVCYTTESNIACIAATAFCDSVTLGVYEKTGRNFYDIRGPCEDKGEMCYYGLRYVDDYMNLPEVQKALGSDVHNYTGCSNQVGLGFMLTGDGAKPFQQFVAELLDMKIPVLLYAGDKDFICNWLGNHAWSDKLDWTYGDEYQQLPLKAWKSNVTGEEFGQVKNYGPLTFLRVYDAGHMVPYDQPEAALEMVNTWISGVHDFGYTHE
;
A
#
# COMPACT_ATOMS: atom_id res chain seq x y z
N MET A 1 14.75 -0.26 69.53
CA MET A 1 14.09 -1.58 69.64
C MET A 1 12.80 -1.50 68.84
N LYS A 2 12.71 -2.22 67.71
CA LYS A 2 11.52 -2.62 66.89
C LYS A 2 10.68 -1.49 66.23
N TRP A 3 10.59 -1.39 64.89
CA TRP A 3 9.82 -2.21 63.89
C TRP A 3 8.30 -2.24 64.22
N ILE A 4 7.26 -2.14 63.37
CA ILE A 4 7.05 -2.23 61.90
C ILE A 4 5.53 -2.00 61.58
N HIS A 5 5.21 -1.44 60.38
CA HIS A 5 3.97 -1.55 59.52
C HIS A 5 2.59 -1.00 59.99
N ILE A 6 1.65 -0.51 59.14
CA ILE A 6 1.26 -0.83 57.74
C ILE A 6 0.63 0.38 56.99
N ALA A 7 0.91 0.43 55.67
CA ALA A 7 0.26 1.01 54.48
C ALA A 7 -0.81 2.14 54.54
N ALA A 8 -0.53 3.22 53.80
CA ALA A 8 -1.53 4.07 53.15
C ALA A 8 -1.37 3.93 51.62
N ILE A 9 -2.46 3.52 50.96
CA ILE A 9 -2.62 3.42 49.51
C ILE A 9 -2.89 4.84 49.00
N LEU A 10 -2.02 5.36 48.13
CA LEU A 10 -2.28 6.54 47.31
C LEU A 10 -2.15 6.11 45.84
N ALA A 11 -3.30 6.04 45.19
CA ALA A 11 -3.43 5.87 43.75
C ALA A 11 -2.92 7.13 43.04
N VAL A 12 -2.00 6.95 42.10
CA VAL A 12 -1.55 7.98 41.15
C VAL A 12 -2.37 7.76 39.86
N PRO A 13 -3.04 8.79 39.30
CA PRO A 13 -3.95 8.58 38.18
C PRO A 13 -3.21 8.42 36.85
N CYS A 14 -3.63 7.40 36.09
CA CYS A 14 -3.27 7.16 34.70
C CYS A 14 -3.78 8.30 33.79
N ASN A 15 -2.88 9.14 33.28
CA ASN A 15 -3.18 10.09 32.19
C ASN A 15 -2.81 9.51 30.81
N GLY A 16 -3.39 8.36 30.47
CA GLY A 16 -3.37 7.78 29.12
C GLY A 16 -4.73 7.87 28.41
N PHE A 17 -5.71 8.55 29.00
CA PHE A 17 -7.11 8.57 28.55
C PHE A 17 -7.45 9.73 27.59
N SER A 18 -6.54 10.67 27.33
CA SER A 18 -6.85 11.88 26.55
C SER A 18 -7.07 11.63 25.05
N LEU A 19 -6.42 10.61 24.45
CA LEU A 19 -6.66 10.26 23.04
C LEU A 19 -7.96 9.47 22.82
N PHE A 20 -8.39 8.69 23.81
CA PHE A 20 -9.69 8.00 23.75
C PHE A 20 -10.86 8.90 24.13
N GLN A 21 -10.62 9.95 24.90
CA GLN A 21 -11.66 10.86 25.35
C GLN A 21 -11.95 11.96 24.32
N ASP A 22 -10.99 12.39 23.50
CA ASP A 22 -11.27 13.24 22.32
C ASP A 22 -12.01 12.45 21.22
N LEU A 23 -11.84 11.12 21.17
CA LEU A 23 -12.63 10.23 20.31
C LEU A 23 -14.07 9.99 20.80
N LEU A 24 -14.34 10.16 22.11
CA LEU A 24 -15.66 9.93 22.72
C LEU A 24 -16.41 11.22 23.10
N LEU A 25 -15.73 12.35 23.30
CA LEU A 25 -16.34 13.66 23.58
C LEU A 25 -16.73 14.44 22.32
N GLY A 26 -16.41 13.94 21.12
CA GLY A 26 -17.01 14.41 19.86
C GLY A 26 -18.46 13.93 19.64
N LEU A 27 -19.02 13.12 20.54
CA LEU A 27 -20.35 12.50 20.40
C LEU A 27 -21.46 13.18 21.23
N GLY A 28 -21.26 14.43 21.65
CA GLY A 28 -22.16 15.11 22.57
C GLY A 28 -22.44 16.58 22.27
N ASP A 29 -22.73 16.94 21.02
CA ASP A 29 -23.60 18.10 20.68
C ASP A 29 -23.83 18.20 19.17
N THR A 30 -24.68 17.32 18.62
CA THR A 30 -25.48 17.58 17.39
C THR A 30 -26.69 16.64 17.34
N TYR A 31 -27.43 16.49 18.44
CA TYR A 31 -28.79 15.95 18.37
C TYR A 31 -29.72 17.04 17.82
N GLY A 32 -29.79 17.13 16.50
CA GLY A 32 -30.65 18.10 15.82
C GLY A 32 -30.27 18.49 14.40
N ARG A 33 -29.60 17.62 13.64
CA ARG A 33 -29.63 17.65 12.17
C ARG A 33 -29.64 16.22 11.66
N GLU A 34 -30.55 15.92 10.75
CA GLU A 34 -30.60 14.64 10.04
C GLU A 34 -29.21 14.25 9.53
N PRO A 35 -28.84 12.96 9.57
CA PRO A 35 -27.59 12.52 8.97
C PRO A 35 -27.66 12.84 7.48
N LYS A 36 -26.74 13.69 6.98
CA LYS A 36 -26.42 13.68 5.56
C LYS A 36 -26.00 12.23 5.26
N SER A 37 -26.83 11.52 4.53
CA SER A 37 -26.46 10.21 4.00
C SER A 37 -25.10 10.33 3.33
N LEU A 38 -24.29 9.29 3.41
CA LEU A 38 -23.08 9.14 2.62
C LEU A 38 -23.47 8.84 1.16
N HIS A 39 -24.36 9.66 0.59
CA HIS A 39 -24.56 9.77 -0.84
C HIS A 39 -23.44 10.68 -1.32
N GLN A 40 -22.33 10.10 -1.77
CA GLN A 40 -21.64 10.73 -2.90
C GLN A 40 -22.73 10.99 -3.94
N GLU A 41 -22.81 12.21 -4.47
CA GLU A 41 -23.84 12.56 -5.43
C GLU A 41 -23.52 11.79 -6.72
N VAL A 42 -24.04 10.57 -6.83
CA VAL A 42 -23.78 9.67 -7.95
C VAL A 42 -24.67 10.09 -9.11
N GLN A 43 -24.07 10.57 -10.20
CA GLN A 43 -24.81 10.91 -11.41
C GLN A 43 -24.35 9.97 -12.53
N ARG A 44 -25.19 9.00 -12.91
CA ARG A 44 -24.90 8.08 -14.00
C ARG A 44 -24.83 8.86 -15.31
N ILE A 45 -23.63 9.01 -15.87
CA ILE A 45 -23.43 9.59 -17.20
C ILE A 45 -23.65 8.49 -18.24
N ALA A 46 -24.80 8.52 -18.92
CA ALA A 46 -25.03 7.67 -20.09
C ALA A 46 -24.13 8.15 -21.25
N ASP A 47 -23.00 7.48 -21.44
CA ASP A 47 -22.06 7.73 -22.53
C ASP A 47 -22.06 6.54 -23.48
N ASN A 48 -22.44 6.78 -24.75
CA ASN A 48 -22.49 5.75 -25.79
C ASN A 48 -21.12 5.12 -26.13
N SER A 49 -20.03 5.61 -25.52
CA SER A 49 -18.67 5.05 -25.64
C SER A 49 -18.31 4.00 -24.58
N VAL A 50 -19.18 3.75 -23.59
CA VAL A 50 -18.94 2.75 -22.55
C VAL A 50 -19.44 1.38 -23.00
N ILE A 51 -18.55 0.39 -22.95
CA ILE A 51 -18.85 -1.03 -23.19
C ILE A 51 -19.07 -1.70 -21.83
N THR A 52 -20.11 -2.51 -21.70
CA THR A 52 -20.35 -3.34 -20.50
C THR A 52 -20.17 -4.81 -20.84
N ILE A 53 -19.39 -5.52 -20.03
CA ILE A 53 -19.08 -6.94 -20.19
C ILE A 53 -19.65 -7.67 -18.99
N LEU A 54 -20.51 -8.66 -19.22
CA LEU A 54 -21.09 -9.45 -18.16
C LEU A 54 -20.15 -10.59 -17.78
N SER A 55 -20.10 -10.94 -16.50
CA SER A 55 -19.33 -12.09 -16.03
C SER A 55 -20.06 -13.39 -16.36
N ASP A 56 -19.33 -14.33 -16.95
CA ASP A 56 -19.78 -15.71 -17.13
C ASP A 56 -19.59 -16.56 -15.86
N ILE A 57 -18.86 -16.06 -14.86
CA ILE A 57 -18.59 -16.72 -13.57
C ILE A 57 -19.74 -16.45 -12.59
N ASP A 58 -20.14 -15.18 -12.48
CA ASP A 58 -21.23 -14.72 -11.64
C ASP A 58 -21.95 -13.57 -12.32
N SER A 59 -23.16 -13.84 -12.82
CA SER A 59 -23.94 -12.89 -13.62
C SER A 59 -24.29 -11.57 -12.92
N ARG A 60 -24.02 -11.46 -11.62
CA ARG A 60 -24.18 -10.22 -10.85
C ARG A 60 -23.03 -9.24 -11.09
N TYR A 61 -21.87 -9.73 -11.51
CA TYR A 61 -20.73 -8.89 -11.82
C TYR A 61 -20.71 -8.46 -13.30
N SER A 62 -20.30 -7.23 -13.54
CA SER A 62 -20.00 -6.71 -14.88
C SER A 62 -18.81 -5.77 -14.87
N LEU A 63 -18.15 -5.61 -16.01
CA LEU A 63 -17.07 -4.65 -16.21
C LEU A 63 -17.52 -3.56 -17.20
N ARG A 64 -17.62 -2.32 -16.72
CA ARG A 64 -17.73 -1.13 -17.57
C ARG A 64 -16.35 -0.70 -18.02
N VAL A 65 -16.22 -0.46 -19.32
CA VAL A 65 -14.96 -0.12 -19.98
C VAL A 65 -15.17 1.06 -20.90
N LYS A 66 -14.41 2.12 -20.69
CA LYS A 66 -14.37 3.33 -21.50
C LYS A 66 -12.97 3.51 -22.05
N GLU A 67 -12.84 3.60 -23.37
CA GLU A 67 -11.59 4.01 -23.99
C GLU A 67 -11.44 5.53 -23.87
N ILE A 68 -10.30 5.98 -23.36
CA ILE A 68 -10.01 7.40 -23.18
C ILE A 68 -9.09 7.84 -24.30
N ALA A 69 -9.53 8.82 -25.09
CA ALA A 69 -8.67 9.44 -26.09
C ALA A 69 -7.51 10.18 -25.38
N PRO A 70 -6.23 9.81 -25.59
CA PRO A 70 -5.10 10.29 -24.78
C PRO A 70 -4.97 11.82 -24.78
N GLU A 71 -5.28 12.46 -25.91
CA GLU A 71 -5.22 13.91 -26.10
C GLU A 71 -6.21 14.68 -25.23
N LYS A 72 -7.25 14.04 -24.67
CA LYS A 72 -8.23 14.71 -23.81
C LYS A 72 -7.66 15.12 -22.46
N LEU A 73 -6.78 14.29 -21.91
CA LEU A 73 -6.20 14.51 -20.58
C LEU A 73 -4.74 14.92 -20.63
N GLY A 74 -3.99 14.50 -21.68
CA GLY A 74 -2.57 14.81 -21.81
C GLY A 74 -1.69 14.11 -20.76
N ILE A 75 -2.20 13.05 -20.14
CA ILE A 75 -1.50 12.25 -19.12
C ILE A 75 -0.47 11.31 -19.76
N ASP A 76 -0.80 10.74 -20.91
CA ASP A 76 0.11 10.00 -21.78
C ASP A 76 -0.38 10.09 -23.24
N THR A 77 0.33 9.43 -24.15
CA THR A 77 0.06 9.28 -25.58
C THR A 77 -0.35 7.85 -25.96
N VAL A 78 -0.16 6.87 -25.07
CA VAL A 78 -0.55 5.47 -25.25
C VAL A 78 -2.06 5.27 -25.14
N LYS A 79 -2.59 4.12 -25.60
CA LYS A 79 -4.00 3.80 -25.35
C LYS A 79 -4.23 3.58 -23.86
N GLN A 80 -5.40 4.00 -23.41
CA GLN A 80 -5.78 3.96 -22.02
C GLN A 80 -7.29 3.75 -21.88
N TRP A 81 -7.66 3.02 -20.83
CA TRP A 81 -9.04 2.71 -20.52
C TRP A 81 -9.31 2.96 -19.06
N SER A 82 -10.51 3.41 -18.75
CA SER A 82 -11.03 3.48 -17.39
C SER A 82 -12.40 2.83 -17.32
N GLY A 83 -12.88 2.63 -16.11
CA GLY A 83 -14.24 2.18 -15.90
C GLY A 83 -14.39 1.52 -14.55
N TYR A 84 -15.38 0.64 -14.45
CA TYR A 84 -15.79 0.07 -13.18
C TYR A 84 -15.94 -1.45 -13.25
N LEU A 85 -15.48 -2.16 -12.23
CA LEU A 85 -16.10 -3.42 -11.83
C LEU A 85 -17.39 -3.07 -11.09
N ASP A 86 -18.52 -3.57 -11.59
CA ASP A 86 -19.81 -3.42 -10.96
C ASP A 86 -20.25 -4.76 -10.36
N TYR A 87 -20.81 -4.74 -9.15
CA TYR A 87 -21.61 -5.81 -8.59
C TYR A 87 -23.06 -5.32 -8.47
N GLU A 88 -23.88 -5.76 -9.42
CA GLU A 88 -25.22 -5.23 -9.68
C GLU A 88 -25.17 -3.69 -9.72
N ASP A 89 -26.17 -3.02 -9.14
CA ASP A 89 -26.21 -1.57 -9.00
C ASP A 89 -25.69 -1.09 -7.62
N SER A 90 -24.94 -1.93 -6.89
CA SER A 90 -24.67 -1.71 -5.45
C SER A 90 -23.21 -1.45 -5.09
N LYS A 91 -22.26 -1.90 -5.90
CA LYS A 91 -20.81 -1.72 -5.67
C LYS A 91 -20.09 -1.50 -6.98
N HIS A 92 -19.19 -0.53 -6.99
CA HIS A 92 -18.52 -0.05 -8.19
C HIS A 92 -17.06 0.25 -7.86
N TRP A 93 -16.12 -0.56 -8.34
CA TRP A 93 -14.66 -0.34 -8.16
C TRP A 93 -14.06 0.25 -9.42
N PHE A 94 -13.44 1.41 -9.31
CA PHE A 94 -12.87 2.14 -10.44
C PHE A 94 -11.45 1.71 -10.75
N TYR A 95 -11.07 1.76 -12.02
CA TYR A 95 -9.70 1.50 -12.46
C TYR A 95 -9.29 2.41 -13.62
N TRP A 96 -7.98 2.53 -13.81
CA TRP A 96 -7.38 3.18 -14.98
C TRP A 96 -6.18 2.37 -15.47
N PHE A 97 -6.25 1.92 -16.71
CA PHE A 97 -5.30 1.08 -17.40
C PHE A 97 -4.56 1.84 -18.50
N PHE A 98 -3.25 1.63 -18.61
CA PHE A 98 -2.37 2.18 -19.64
C PHE A 98 -1.62 1.06 -20.35
N GLU A 99 -1.60 1.08 -21.68
CA GLU A 99 -0.70 0.23 -22.47
C GLU A 99 0.77 0.61 -22.21
N SER A 100 1.68 -0.35 -22.42
CA SER A 100 3.12 -0.08 -22.48
C SER A 100 3.45 0.93 -23.58
N ARG A 101 4.41 1.82 -23.29
CA ARG A 101 5.00 2.75 -24.27
C ARG A 101 5.95 2.05 -25.26
N ASN A 102 6.40 0.84 -24.94
CA ASN A 102 7.34 0.07 -25.75
C ASN A 102 6.63 -0.91 -26.70
N ASP A 103 6.22 -2.08 -26.20
CA ASP A 103 5.56 -3.11 -27.00
C ASP A 103 4.38 -3.73 -26.22
N PRO A 104 3.19 -3.09 -26.24
CA PRO A 104 2.04 -3.54 -25.46
C PRO A 104 1.52 -4.94 -25.83
N GLU A 105 1.95 -5.52 -26.97
CA GLU A 105 1.58 -6.88 -27.39
C GLU A 105 2.47 -7.95 -26.74
N HIS A 106 3.60 -7.59 -26.14
CA HIS A 106 4.54 -8.55 -25.54
C HIS A 106 5.04 -8.15 -24.15
N ASP A 107 5.00 -6.86 -23.80
CA ASP A 107 5.46 -6.37 -22.50
C ASP A 107 4.54 -6.86 -21.35
N PRO A 108 5.09 -7.08 -20.15
CA PRO A 108 4.34 -7.55 -18.98
C PRO A 108 3.19 -6.62 -18.56
N LEU A 109 2.27 -7.15 -17.74
CA LEU A 109 1.22 -6.40 -17.07
C LEU A 109 1.55 -6.23 -15.58
N ILE A 110 1.42 -5.01 -15.07
CA ILE A 110 1.57 -4.71 -13.63
C ILE A 110 0.24 -4.16 -13.10
N LEU A 111 -0.34 -4.82 -12.09
CA LEU A 111 -1.34 -4.21 -11.22
C LEU A 111 -0.63 -3.39 -10.15
N TRP A 112 -0.99 -2.11 -10.00
CA TRP A 112 -0.49 -1.24 -8.92
C TRP A 112 -1.58 -0.95 -7.89
N LEU A 113 -1.21 -1.05 -6.61
CA LEU A 113 -2.06 -0.79 -5.45
C LEU A 113 -1.36 0.14 -4.44
N ASN A 114 -1.92 1.31 -4.17
CA ASN A 114 -1.53 2.08 -2.97
C ASN A 114 -2.18 1.47 -1.70
N GLY A 115 -1.70 1.91 -0.54
CA GLY A 115 -2.11 1.38 0.77
C GLY A 115 -3.20 2.19 1.48
N GLY A 116 -2.81 2.84 2.59
CA GLY A 116 -3.71 3.50 3.54
C GLY A 116 -3.80 2.72 4.86
N PRO A 117 -4.83 1.87 5.08
CA PRO A 117 -5.81 1.38 4.11
C PRO A 117 -6.84 2.44 3.72
N GLY A 118 -7.22 2.46 2.45
CA GLY A 118 -8.25 3.34 1.91
C GLY A 118 -7.72 4.50 1.06
N CYS A 119 -6.46 4.46 0.63
CA CYS A 119 -5.89 5.46 -0.26
C CYS A 119 -5.96 5.02 -1.73
N SER A 120 -6.20 5.97 -2.62
CA SER A 120 -6.36 5.74 -4.05
C SER A 120 -5.03 5.36 -4.69
N SER A 121 -5.09 4.39 -5.61
CA SER A 121 -3.97 4.05 -6.48
C SER A 121 -3.62 5.14 -7.50
N PHE A 122 -4.43 6.20 -7.58
CA PHE A 122 -4.11 7.37 -8.40
C PHE A 122 -3.12 8.31 -7.74
N THR A 123 -2.85 8.15 -6.44
CA THR A 123 -1.65 8.68 -5.82
C THR A 123 -0.41 8.13 -6.53
N GLY A 124 -0.27 6.81 -6.67
CA GLY A 124 0.83 6.21 -7.43
C GLY A 124 0.86 6.63 -8.89
N LEU A 125 -0.31 6.74 -9.52
CA LEU A 125 -0.44 7.18 -10.92
C LEU A 125 0.09 8.61 -11.13
N LEU A 126 -0.31 9.56 -10.28
CA LEU A 126 -0.13 11.00 -10.53
C LEU A 126 0.89 11.68 -9.62
N PHE A 127 1.51 10.93 -8.72
CA PHE A 127 2.53 11.45 -7.81
C PHE A 127 3.83 10.64 -7.85
N GLU A 128 3.78 9.36 -8.20
CA GLU A 128 4.93 8.46 -8.03
C GLU A 128 5.48 7.92 -9.37
N LEU A 129 4.76 6.99 -9.99
CA LEU A 129 5.31 6.10 -11.03
C LEU A 129 4.51 6.09 -12.34
N GLY A 130 3.34 6.71 -12.35
CA GLY A 130 2.55 6.81 -13.57
C GLY A 130 3.13 7.79 -14.59
N PRO A 131 2.46 7.91 -15.75
CA PRO A 131 3.02 8.50 -16.95
C PRO A 131 3.19 10.02 -16.89
N SER A 132 2.49 10.67 -15.96
CA SER A 132 2.62 12.08 -15.64
C SER A 132 2.35 12.32 -14.16
N SER A 133 3.01 13.32 -13.59
CA SER A 133 2.62 13.91 -12.30
C SER A 133 1.72 15.13 -12.49
N ILE A 134 1.13 15.67 -11.43
CA ILE A 134 0.38 16.93 -11.49
C ILE A 134 1.19 18.09 -10.90
N GLY A 135 1.41 19.12 -11.71
CA GLY A 135 2.05 20.36 -11.31
C GLY A 135 1.16 21.28 -10.47
N SER A 136 1.77 22.29 -9.85
CA SER A 136 1.05 23.29 -9.04
C SER A 136 0.10 24.19 -9.84
N ASP A 137 0.19 24.18 -11.18
CA ASP A 137 -0.77 24.82 -12.09
C ASP A 137 -1.92 23.88 -12.50
N ILE A 138 -2.04 22.73 -11.81
CA ILE A 138 -3.06 21.68 -11.99
C ILE A 138 -3.04 21.14 -13.42
N LYS A 139 -1.83 20.88 -13.93
CA LYS A 139 -1.63 20.26 -15.25
C LYS A 139 -0.70 19.06 -15.18
N PRO A 140 -0.89 18.08 -16.08
CA PRO A 140 0.04 16.98 -16.24
C PRO A 140 1.46 17.45 -16.59
N ILE A 141 2.44 16.83 -15.95
CA ILE A 141 3.86 16.95 -16.24
C ILE A 141 4.36 15.55 -16.58
N ASN A 142 4.86 15.36 -17.81
CA ASN A 142 5.34 14.06 -18.26
C ASN A 142 6.41 13.48 -17.32
N ASN A 143 6.25 12.21 -16.97
CA ASN A 143 7.23 11.43 -16.23
C ASN A 143 8.06 10.58 -17.21
N PRO A 144 9.36 10.90 -17.40
CA PRO A 144 10.23 10.09 -18.24
C PRO A 144 10.59 8.74 -17.60
N TYR A 145 10.38 8.59 -16.29
CA TYR A 145 10.69 7.37 -15.53
C TYR A 145 9.44 6.53 -15.20
N SER A 146 8.36 6.71 -15.96
CA SER A 146 7.14 5.97 -15.68
C SER A 146 7.32 4.47 -15.85
N TRP A 147 6.69 3.69 -14.98
CA TRP A 147 6.71 2.24 -15.05
C TRP A 147 6.03 1.70 -16.30
N ASN A 148 5.17 2.48 -16.97
CA ASN A 148 4.60 2.07 -18.25
C ASN A 148 5.57 2.22 -19.44
N ASN A 149 6.85 2.56 -19.20
CA ASN A 149 7.86 2.58 -20.25
C ASN A 149 8.11 1.19 -20.86
N ASN A 150 7.97 0.11 -20.07
CA ASN A 150 8.26 -1.27 -20.49
C ASN A 150 7.25 -2.30 -19.94
N ALA A 151 6.08 -1.84 -19.51
CA ALA A 151 4.98 -2.66 -19.02
C ALA A 151 3.65 -1.95 -19.30
N SER A 152 2.58 -2.71 -19.48
CA SER A 152 1.24 -2.14 -19.32
C SER A 152 0.92 -2.05 -17.83
N VAL A 153 0.30 -0.96 -17.37
CA VAL A 153 0.08 -0.71 -15.93
C VAL A 153 -1.40 -0.46 -15.66
N LEU A 154 -1.92 -1.18 -14.68
CA LEU A 154 -3.30 -1.12 -14.21
C LEU A 154 -3.35 -0.55 -12.80
N PHE A 155 -3.94 0.63 -12.64
CA PHE A 155 -4.16 1.26 -11.34
C PHE A 155 -5.60 0.98 -10.89
N LEU A 156 -5.75 0.28 -9.78
CA LEU A 156 -7.06 -0.12 -9.24
C LEU A 156 -7.37 0.64 -7.95
N GLU A 157 -8.53 1.28 -7.88
CA GLU A 157 -9.02 1.89 -6.65
C GLU A 157 -9.73 0.85 -5.80
N GLN A 158 -9.06 0.42 -4.74
CA GLN A 158 -9.60 -0.58 -3.82
C GLN A 158 -9.15 -0.25 -2.38
N PRO A 159 -9.92 -0.61 -1.35
CA PRO A 159 -11.24 -1.27 -1.39
C PRO A 159 -12.40 -0.35 -1.81
N LEU A 160 -13.64 -0.84 -1.69
CA LEU A 160 -14.85 -0.05 -1.98
C LEU A 160 -14.92 1.22 -1.09
N GLY A 161 -15.23 2.38 -1.68
CA GLY A 161 -15.24 3.68 -0.98
C GLY A 161 -13.93 4.48 -1.10
N VAL A 162 -12.98 4.01 -1.91
CA VAL A 162 -11.70 4.69 -2.20
C VAL A 162 -11.76 5.43 -3.53
N GLY A 163 -11.39 6.70 -3.53
CA GLY A 163 -11.34 7.54 -4.73
C GLY A 163 -12.70 7.63 -5.43
N PHE A 164 -12.76 7.17 -6.69
CA PHE A 164 -13.99 7.04 -7.46
C PHE A 164 -14.74 5.73 -7.26
N SER A 165 -14.24 4.79 -6.45
CA SER A 165 -14.96 3.56 -6.10
C SER A 165 -16.01 3.80 -5.03
N TYR A 166 -17.24 3.33 -5.24
CA TYR A 166 -18.39 3.63 -4.39
C TYR A 166 -19.38 2.47 -4.27
N GLY A 167 -20.13 2.44 -3.16
CA GLY A 167 -21.22 1.49 -2.95
C GLY A 167 -21.78 1.57 -1.52
N ASP A 168 -22.83 0.81 -1.27
CA ASP A 168 -23.56 0.86 0.01
C ASP A 168 -22.92 0.02 1.12
N GLU A 169 -22.19 -1.04 0.74
CA GLU A 169 -21.51 -1.93 1.67
C GLU A 169 -20.13 -1.39 2.06
N LYS A 170 -19.65 -1.73 3.25
CA LYS A 170 -18.29 -1.42 3.69
C LYS A 170 -17.40 -2.64 3.56
N ILE A 171 -16.30 -2.50 2.84
CA ILE A 171 -15.21 -3.48 2.85
C ILE A 171 -14.22 -3.02 3.93
N THR A 172 -14.04 -3.84 4.97
CA THR A 172 -13.30 -3.48 6.19
C THR A 172 -12.21 -4.49 6.59
N THR A 173 -11.90 -5.43 5.71
CA THR A 173 -10.83 -6.42 5.93
C THR A 173 -10.10 -6.69 4.63
N THR A 174 -8.80 -6.96 4.72
CA THR A 174 -7.96 -7.31 3.57
C THR A 174 -8.46 -8.58 2.87
N LYS A 175 -8.95 -9.56 3.63
CA LYS A 175 -9.55 -10.79 3.07
C LYS A 175 -10.77 -10.53 2.18
N ALA A 176 -11.65 -9.61 2.59
CA ALA A 176 -12.81 -9.25 1.76
C ALA A 176 -12.36 -8.51 0.50
N ALA A 177 -11.43 -7.56 0.62
CA ALA A 177 -10.87 -6.83 -0.52
C ALA A 177 -10.20 -7.78 -1.54
N GLY A 178 -9.47 -8.80 -1.07
CA GLY A 178 -8.81 -9.78 -1.93
C GLY A 178 -9.76 -10.51 -2.89
N LYS A 179 -10.96 -10.86 -2.43
CA LYS A 179 -11.99 -11.52 -3.24
C LYS A 179 -12.51 -10.63 -4.35
N ASP A 180 -12.78 -9.36 -4.04
CA ASP A 180 -13.27 -8.40 -5.02
C ASP A 180 -12.21 -8.14 -6.10
N VAL A 181 -10.93 -8.03 -5.71
CA VAL A 181 -9.81 -7.86 -6.65
C VAL A 181 -9.63 -9.09 -7.56
N TYR A 182 -9.77 -10.31 -7.05
CA TYR A 182 -9.72 -11.52 -7.89
C TYR A 182 -10.81 -11.52 -8.97
N ILE A 183 -12.05 -11.21 -8.58
CA ILE A 183 -13.19 -11.16 -9.53
C ILE A 183 -12.98 -10.06 -10.57
N PHE A 184 -12.45 -8.90 -10.14
CA PHE A 184 -12.06 -7.83 -11.06
C PHE A 184 -11.06 -8.34 -12.11
N LEU A 185 -10.00 -9.04 -11.69
CA LEU A 185 -8.96 -9.53 -12.58
C LEU A 185 -9.50 -10.56 -13.59
N GLU A 186 -10.34 -11.50 -13.17
CA GLU A 186 -11.00 -12.45 -14.09
C GLU A 186 -11.78 -11.73 -15.19
N LEU A 187 -12.54 -10.69 -14.83
CA LEU A 187 -13.28 -9.87 -15.78
C LEU A 187 -12.37 -9.00 -16.66
N PHE A 188 -11.32 -8.42 -16.07
CA PHE A 188 -10.33 -7.65 -16.81
C PHE A 188 -9.66 -8.52 -17.88
N PHE A 189 -9.21 -9.72 -17.54
CA PHE A 189 -8.63 -10.66 -18.51
C PHE A 189 -9.66 -11.25 -19.48
N SER A 190 -10.96 -11.22 -19.17
CA SER A 190 -12.01 -11.53 -20.15
C SER A 190 -12.15 -10.44 -21.21
N LYS A 191 -12.02 -9.17 -20.81
CA LYS A 191 -11.97 -8.03 -21.74
C LYS A 191 -10.69 -8.00 -22.56
N PHE A 192 -9.55 -8.22 -21.92
CA PHE A 192 -8.23 -8.15 -22.53
C PHE A 192 -7.60 -9.56 -22.61
N PRO A 193 -8.17 -10.49 -23.39
CA PRO A 193 -7.74 -11.90 -23.39
C PRO A 193 -6.32 -12.10 -23.93
N HIS A 194 -5.80 -11.16 -24.72
CA HIS A 194 -4.42 -11.18 -25.19
C HIS A 194 -3.40 -11.07 -24.04
N LEU A 195 -3.75 -10.37 -22.96
CA LEU A 195 -2.89 -10.21 -21.78
C LEU A 195 -2.76 -11.48 -20.93
N ARG A 196 -3.61 -12.50 -21.12
CA ARG A 196 -3.56 -13.75 -20.35
C ARG A 196 -2.26 -14.53 -20.55
N SER A 197 -1.59 -14.33 -21.67
CA SER A 197 -0.30 -14.96 -21.97
C SER A 197 0.91 -14.11 -21.58
N HIS A 198 0.69 -12.89 -21.06
CA HIS A 198 1.76 -12.02 -20.63
C HIS A 198 2.16 -12.36 -19.20
N ASP A 199 3.40 -12.03 -18.83
CA ASP A 199 3.77 -12.04 -17.43
C ASP A 199 2.93 -11.02 -16.67
N PHE A 200 2.32 -11.45 -15.56
CA PHE A 200 1.45 -10.62 -14.74
C PHE A 200 2.02 -10.48 -13.33
N HIS A 201 2.20 -9.24 -12.91
CA HIS A 201 2.76 -8.88 -11.63
C HIS A 201 1.77 -8.06 -10.80
N ILE A 202 1.76 -8.27 -9.49
CA ILE A 202 1.04 -7.39 -8.56
C ILE A 202 2.08 -6.62 -7.77
N SER A 203 2.00 -5.29 -7.84
CA SER A 203 2.86 -4.36 -7.14
C SER A 203 2.06 -3.39 -6.29
N GLY A 204 2.70 -2.83 -5.28
CA GLY A 204 2.10 -1.79 -4.47
C GLY A 204 2.95 -1.44 -3.27
N GLU A 205 2.44 -0.52 -2.46
CA GLU A 205 3.18 0.01 -1.32
C GLU A 205 2.40 0.13 -0.03
N SER A 206 3.11 0.31 1.09
CA SER A 206 2.53 0.64 2.40
C SER A 206 1.62 -0.48 2.90
N TYR A 207 0.34 -0.19 3.19
CA TYR A 207 -0.66 -1.20 3.55
C TYR A 207 -0.94 -2.23 2.43
N ALA A 208 -0.47 -2.01 1.20
CA ALA A 208 -0.45 -3.05 0.19
C ALA A 208 0.45 -4.24 0.58
N GLY A 209 1.34 -4.08 1.58
CA GLY A 209 2.01 -5.20 2.24
C GLY A 209 1.07 -6.19 2.96
N HIS A 210 -0.18 -5.79 3.27
CA HIS A 210 -1.27 -6.70 3.67
C HIS A 210 -2.05 -7.19 2.44
N TYR A 211 -2.39 -6.27 1.53
CA TYR A 211 -3.24 -6.58 0.38
C TYR A 211 -2.62 -7.60 -0.57
N ILE A 212 -1.37 -7.37 -0.97
CA ILE A 212 -0.71 -8.13 -2.04
C ILE A 212 -0.56 -9.61 -1.65
N PRO A 213 -0.05 -9.98 -0.45
CA PRO A 213 0.01 -11.37 -0.06
C PRO A 213 -1.38 -12.04 -0.02
N GLN A 214 -2.39 -11.35 0.51
CA GLN A 214 -3.76 -11.87 0.58
C GLN A 214 -4.42 -12.04 -0.81
N ILE A 215 -4.23 -11.08 -1.71
CA ILE A 215 -4.73 -11.14 -3.10
C ILE A 215 -4.04 -12.28 -3.84
N ALA A 216 -2.72 -12.37 -3.72
CA ALA A 216 -1.95 -13.44 -4.36
C ALA A 216 -2.39 -14.82 -3.85
N HIS A 217 -2.58 -14.99 -2.54
CA HIS A 217 -3.16 -16.20 -1.94
C HIS A 217 -4.55 -16.51 -2.51
N GLU A 218 -5.45 -15.53 -2.58
CA GLU A 218 -6.79 -15.72 -3.18
C GLU A 218 -6.67 -16.21 -4.64
N ILE A 219 -5.75 -15.66 -5.44
CA ILE A 219 -5.54 -16.07 -6.83
C ILE A 219 -4.99 -17.50 -6.93
N VAL A 220 -3.90 -17.81 -6.23
CA VAL A 220 -3.13 -19.04 -6.51
C VAL A 220 -3.51 -20.24 -5.64
N VAL A 221 -4.08 -20.00 -4.45
CA VAL A 221 -4.47 -21.04 -3.49
C VAL A 221 -5.97 -21.28 -3.51
N GLU A 222 -6.78 -20.24 -3.32
CA GLU A 222 -8.24 -20.37 -3.23
C GLU A 222 -8.89 -20.59 -4.60
N ASN A 223 -8.26 -20.11 -5.68
CA ASN A 223 -8.80 -20.17 -7.04
C ASN A 223 -7.86 -20.88 -8.04
N PRO A 224 -7.57 -22.18 -7.87
CA PRO A 224 -6.69 -22.93 -8.77
C PRO A 224 -7.24 -23.08 -10.21
N GLY A 225 -8.53 -22.76 -10.43
CA GLY A 225 -9.20 -22.75 -11.73
C GLY A 225 -9.24 -21.40 -12.45
N ARG A 226 -8.47 -20.42 -11.97
CA ARG A 226 -8.30 -19.08 -12.57
C ARG A 226 -7.95 -19.12 -14.06
N THR A 227 -8.23 -18.03 -14.78
CA THR A 227 -8.03 -17.92 -16.23
C THR A 227 -6.76 -17.20 -16.67
N PHE A 228 -5.92 -16.80 -15.72
CA PHE A 228 -4.64 -16.13 -15.92
C PHE A 228 -3.61 -16.65 -14.91
N ASP A 229 -2.33 -16.41 -15.17
CA ASP A 229 -1.24 -16.76 -14.24
C ASP A 229 -0.72 -15.54 -13.49
N LEU A 230 -0.22 -15.76 -12.27
CA LEU A 230 0.48 -14.76 -11.48
C LEU A 230 1.98 -15.07 -11.56
N THR A 231 2.75 -14.19 -12.20
CA THR A 231 4.19 -14.36 -12.39
C THR A 231 4.97 -14.02 -11.13
N SER A 232 4.71 -12.87 -10.50
CA SER A 232 5.39 -12.47 -9.25
C SER A 232 4.69 -11.32 -8.52
N VAL A 233 5.19 -10.98 -7.32
CA VAL A 233 4.70 -9.82 -6.55
C VAL A 233 5.82 -8.90 -6.11
N LEU A 234 5.54 -7.60 -6.00
CA LEU A 234 6.45 -6.55 -5.55
C LEU A 234 5.81 -5.74 -4.41
N ILE A 235 6.49 -5.58 -3.29
CA ILE A 235 5.97 -4.88 -2.11
C ILE A 235 6.97 -3.80 -1.70
N GLY A 236 6.59 -2.54 -1.92
CA GLY A 236 7.36 -1.35 -1.57
C GLY A 236 7.02 -0.83 -0.20
N ASN A 237 8.01 -0.60 0.67
CA ASN A 237 7.81 0.02 1.98
C ASN A 237 6.57 -0.54 2.70
N GLY A 238 6.45 -1.87 2.74
CA GLY A 238 5.24 -2.55 3.18
C GLY A 238 5.13 -2.63 4.70
N ILE A 239 3.90 -2.65 5.20
CA ILE A 239 3.59 -3.29 6.49
C ILE A 239 3.10 -4.69 6.14
N THR A 240 3.74 -5.74 6.66
CA THR A 240 3.41 -7.14 6.34
C THR A 240 3.51 -8.03 7.58
N ASP A 241 4.52 -7.80 8.43
CA ASP A 241 4.73 -8.50 9.70
C ASP A 241 4.90 -7.48 10.84
N SER A 242 3.77 -6.96 11.35
CA SER A 242 3.81 -6.00 12.47
C SER A 242 4.48 -6.56 13.73
N LEU A 243 4.43 -7.87 13.95
CA LEU A 243 5.08 -8.49 15.11
C LEU A 243 6.59 -8.29 15.09
N VAL A 244 7.21 -8.33 13.91
CA VAL A 244 8.63 -8.06 13.73
C VAL A 244 8.91 -6.58 13.48
N GLN A 245 8.14 -5.92 12.61
CA GLN A 245 8.42 -4.54 12.17
C GLN A 245 8.32 -3.52 13.30
N ASP A 246 7.43 -3.71 14.27
CA ASP A 246 7.25 -2.76 15.39
C ASP A 246 8.52 -2.60 16.24
N ASP A 247 9.37 -3.63 16.31
CA ASP A 247 10.65 -3.59 17.03
C ASP A 247 11.65 -2.62 16.38
N TYR A 248 11.43 -2.20 15.13
CA TYR A 248 12.38 -1.42 14.34
C TYR A 248 12.06 0.07 14.27
N TYR A 249 10.96 0.54 14.89
CA TYR A 249 10.67 1.97 15.01
C TYR A 249 11.72 2.72 15.86
N GLU A 250 12.11 2.15 17.00
CA GLU A 250 13.15 2.74 17.86
C GLU A 250 14.49 2.84 17.13
N PRO A 251 15.10 1.76 16.61
CA PRO A 251 16.42 1.86 15.99
C PRO A 251 16.42 2.78 14.76
N MET A 252 15.32 2.81 13.99
CA MET A 252 15.17 3.74 12.86
C MET A 252 15.24 5.20 13.32
N ALA A 253 14.44 5.58 14.32
CA ALA A 253 14.39 6.96 14.80
C ALA A 253 15.56 7.37 15.71
N CYS A 254 16.29 6.39 16.26
CA CYS A 254 17.36 6.58 17.24
C CYS A 254 18.76 6.37 16.65
N GLY A 255 18.90 6.51 15.32
CA GLY A 255 20.20 6.68 14.68
C GLY A 255 20.85 5.41 14.13
N GLN A 256 20.12 4.30 14.09
CA GLN A 256 20.63 2.99 13.65
C GLN A 256 20.14 2.61 12.24
N GLY A 257 19.23 3.38 11.65
CA GLY A 257 18.66 3.15 10.32
C GLY A 257 19.41 3.79 9.15
N GLY A 258 20.61 4.35 9.36
CA GLY A 258 21.36 5.05 8.31
C GLY A 258 21.06 6.56 8.18
N TYR A 259 20.30 7.11 9.13
CA TYR A 259 20.10 8.55 9.32
C TYR A 259 20.39 8.93 10.79
N PRO A 260 20.88 10.14 11.11
CA PRO A 260 21.09 10.55 12.50
C PRO A 260 19.82 10.44 13.36
N ALA A 261 20.00 10.20 14.65
CA ALA A 261 18.89 10.14 15.60
C ALA A 261 18.04 11.42 15.54
N VAL A 262 16.72 11.26 15.45
CA VAL A 262 15.73 12.36 15.44
C VAL A 262 14.95 12.44 16.76
N LEU A 263 15.12 11.45 17.62
CA LEU A 263 14.57 11.40 18.98
C LEU A 263 15.67 11.62 20.02
N THR A 264 15.27 12.13 21.19
CA THR A 264 16.17 12.20 22.35
C THR A 264 16.36 10.82 22.97
N GLU A 265 17.43 10.64 23.75
CA GLU A 265 17.66 9.40 24.51
C GLU A 265 16.47 9.02 25.41
N GLU A 266 15.77 10.01 25.97
CA GLU A 266 14.56 9.78 26.76
C GLU A 266 13.42 9.20 25.92
N GLN A 267 13.20 9.74 24.72
CA GLN A 267 12.17 9.26 23.80
C GLN A 267 12.50 7.86 23.26
N CYS A 268 13.75 7.59 22.89
CA CYS A 268 14.24 6.26 22.52
C CYS A 268 14.05 5.26 23.68
N GLY A 269 14.39 5.69 24.90
CA GLY A 269 14.16 4.92 26.11
C GLY A 269 12.69 4.68 26.42
N GLN A 270 11.77 5.55 25.98
CA GLN A 270 10.33 5.33 26.11
C GLN A 270 9.85 4.23 25.17
N MET A 271 10.20 4.28 23.88
CA MET A 271 9.87 3.24 22.90
C MET A 271 10.38 1.86 23.37
N SER A 272 11.64 1.82 23.82
CA SER A 272 12.28 0.59 24.30
C SER A 272 11.57 -0.06 25.50
N LYS A 273 11.02 0.75 26.43
CA LYS A 273 10.32 0.24 27.63
C LYS A 273 9.02 -0.48 27.31
N ASP A 274 8.31 -0.04 26.27
CA ASP A 274 7.00 -0.57 25.90
C ASP A 274 7.08 -1.70 24.85
N ALA A 275 8.27 -1.95 24.28
CA ALA A 275 8.51 -2.95 23.23
C ALA A 275 8.05 -4.37 23.62
N ASP A 276 8.37 -4.85 24.82
CA ASP A 276 7.95 -6.19 25.29
C ASP A 276 6.44 -6.34 25.35
N ARG A 277 5.74 -5.27 25.74
CA ARG A 277 4.28 -5.27 25.82
C ARG A 277 3.66 -5.22 24.43
N CYS A 278 4.19 -4.42 23.51
CA CYS A 278 3.76 -4.40 22.12
C CYS A 278 3.93 -5.80 21.49
N ARG A 279 5.12 -6.41 21.58
CA ARG A 279 5.37 -7.79 21.13
C ARG A 279 4.38 -8.80 21.71
N THR A 280 4.08 -8.70 23.01
CA THR A 280 3.14 -9.61 23.67
C THR A 280 1.74 -9.46 23.11
N LEU A 281 1.26 -8.23 22.88
CA LEU A 281 -0.06 -7.99 22.32
C LEU A 281 -0.14 -8.47 20.86
N ASN A 282 0.88 -8.21 20.05
CA ASN A 282 0.95 -8.74 18.67
C ASN A 282 0.92 -10.27 18.65
N ARG A 283 1.65 -10.96 19.56
CA ARG A 283 1.57 -12.43 19.67
C ARG A 283 0.18 -12.94 20.03
N VAL A 284 -0.53 -12.23 20.92
CA VAL A 284 -1.92 -12.58 21.27
C VAL A 284 -2.84 -12.35 20.07
N CYS A 285 -2.67 -11.27 19.32
CA CYS A 285 -3.39 -11.07 18.06
C CYS A 285 -3.10 -12.21 17.08
N TYR A 286 -1.84 -12.52 16.79
CA TYR A 286 -1.44 -13.59 15.87
C TYR A 286 -2.02 -14.95 16.26
N THR A 287 -2.04 -15.28 17.55
CA THR A 287 -2.52 -16.58 18.04
C THR A 287 -4.05 -16.70 17.99
N THR A 288 -4.76 -15.58 18.19
CA THR A 288 -6.22 -15.61 18.36
C THR A 288 -6.98 -15.10 17.15
N GLU A 289 -6.35 -14.26 16.33
CA GLU A 289 -6.92 -13.45 15.24
C GLU A 289 -8.21 -12.72 15.62
N SER A 290 -8.40 -12.48 16.92
CA SER A 290 -9.59 -11.83 17.46
C SER A 290 -9.50 -10.34 17.23
N ASN A 291 -10.54 -9.73 16.66
CA ASN A 291 -10.60 -8.29 16.44
C ASN A 291 -10.19 -7.51 17.70
N ILE A 292 -10.68 -7.90 18.89
CA ILE A 292 -10.37 -7.18 20.14
C ILE A 292 -8.87 -7.25 20.48
N ALA A 293 -8.26 -8.43 20.35
CA ALA A 293 -6.84 -8.60 20.62
C ALA A 293 -5.99 -7.79 19.65
N CYS A 294 -6.35 -7.82 18.36
CA CYS A 294 -5.62 -7.13 17.31
C CYS A 294 -5.80 -5.61 17.36
N ILE A 295 -7.00 -5.11 17.62
CA ILE A 295 -7.24 -3.67 17.88
C ILE A 295 -6.40 -3.19 19.06
N ALA A 296 -6.38 -3.96 20.16
CA ALA A 296 -5.60 -3.60 21.33
C ALA A 296 -4.09 -3.60 21.06
N ALA A 297 -3.61 -4.51 20.20
CA ALA A 297 -2.22 -4.57 19.78
C ALA A 297 -1.85 -3.34 18.95
N THR A 298 -2.56 -3.09 17.84
CA THR A 298 -2.34 -1.91 16.97
C THR A 298 -2.40 -0.62 17.77
N ALA A 299 -3.48 -0.39 18.53
CA ALA A 299 -3.65 0.86 19.27
C ALA A 299 -2.56 1.09 20.33
N PHE A 300 -2.11 0.03 21.00
CA PHE A 300 -1.03 0.15 21.98
C PHE A 300 0.31 0.42 21.29
N CYS A 301 0.68 -0.41 20.31
CA CYS A 301 1.95 -0.31 19.59
C CYS A 301 2.09 1.07 18.92
N ASP A 302 1.11 1.50 18.12
CA ASP A 302 1.11 2.81 17.46
C ASP A 302 1.28 3.97 18.46
N SER A 303 0.62 3.88 19.63
CA SER A 303 0.70 4.96 20.62
C SER A 303 2.10 5.12 21.22
N VAL A 304 2.84 4.02 21.38
CA VAL A 304 4.17 4.01 22.01
C VAL A 304 5.32 4.11 21.01
N THR A 305 5.05 3.87 19.72
CA THR A 305 6.00 4.05 18.62
C THR A 305 5.67 5.32 17.83
N LEU A 306 4.69 5.28 16.95
CA LEU A 306 4.30 6.38 16.06
C LEU A 306 3.93 7.64 16.86
N GLY A 307 3.22 7.50 17.98
CA GLY A 307 2.84 8.63 18.85
C GLY A 307 4.02 9.31 19.55
N VAL A 308 5.17 8.63 19.70
CA VAL A 308 6.41 9.26 20.18
C VAL A 308 7.08 10.03 19.04
N TYR A 309 7.13 9.45 17.84
CA TYR A 309 7.70 10.07 16.65
C TYR A 309 6.91 11.32 16.21
N GLU A 310 5.58 11.28 16.26
CA GLU A 310 4.69 12.38 15.86
C GLU A 310 5.05 13.71 16.53
N LYS A 311 5.48 13.64 17.80
CA LYS A 311 5.84 14.82 18.62
C LYS A 311 7.03 15.59 18.06
N THR A 312 7.84 14.98 17.19
CA THR A 312 8.94 15.65 16.50
C THR A 312 8.44 16.62 15.41
N GLY A 313 7.21 16.43 14.91
CA GLY A 313 6.69 17.15 13.75
C GLY A 313 7.34 16.76 12.42
N ARG A 314 8.12 15.67 12.38
CA ARG A 314 8.75 15.15 11.17
C ARG A 314 7.78 14.37 10.30
N ASN A 315 8.14 14.22 9.03
CA ASN A 315 7.37 13.43 8.08
C ASN A 315 7.56 11.93 8.38
N PHE A 316 6.47 11.21 8.59
CA PHE A 316 6.48 9.75 8.78
C PHE A 316 7.03 8.99 7.57
N TYR A 317 6.88 9.58 6.38
CA TYR A 317 7.25 9.00 5.09
C TYR A 317 8.67 9.38 4.65
N ASP A 318 9.29 10.36 5.31
CA ASP A 318 10.69 10.74 5.09
C ASP A 318 11.29 11.40 6.32
N ILE A 319 12.16 10.67 7.02
CA ILE A 319 12.81 11.11 8.25
C ILE A 319 13.66 12.38 8.09
N ARG A 320 14.06 12.72 6.86
CA ARG A 320 14.93 13.87 6.55
C ARG A 320 14.23 15.20 6.80
N GLY A 321 12.90 15.26 6.63
CA GLY A 321 12.13 16.51 6.56
C GLY A 321 11.03 16.66 7.63
N PRO A 322 10.52 17.90 7.81
CA PRO A 322 9.29 18.12 8.55
C PRO A 322 8.08 17.58 7.77
N CYS A 323 6.98 17.28 8.47
CA CYS A 323 5.70 17.03 7.81
C CYS A 323 5.17 18.35 7.24
N GLU A 324 5.13 18.49 5.92
CA GLU A 324 4.80 19.77 5.28
C GLU A 324 3.30 20.06 5.30
N ASP A 325 2.49 19.01 5.10
CA ASP A 325 1.03 19.11 5.02
C ASP A 325 0.34 17.98 5.79
N LYS A 326 -0.10 18.27 7.03
CA LYS A 326 -0.80 17.29 7.87
C LYS A 326 -2.15 16.84 7.30
N GLY A 327 -2.74 17.60 6.37
CA GLY A 327 -3.99 17.23 5.72
C GLY A 327 -3.82 16.19 4.63
N GLU A 328 -2.61 16.05 4.08
CA GLU A 328 -2.34 15.31 2.84
C GLU A 328 -1.06 14.48 2.96
N MET A 329 -1.05 13.49 3.85
CA MET A 329 0.08 12.57 4.05
C MET A 329 1.47 13.26 4.10
N CYS A 330 1.55 14.49 4.63
CA CYS A 330 2.77 15.30 4.69
C CYS A 330 3.34 15.85 3.36
N TYR A 331 2.66 15.70 2.22
CA TYR A 331 3.13 16.18 0.91
C TYR A 331 2.12 17.12 0.22
N TYR A 332 2.54 18.35 -0.08
CA TYR A 332 1.68 19.32 -0.79
C TYR A 332 1.25 18.85 -2.19
N GLY A 333 2.08 18.07 -2.87
CA GLY A 333 1.80 17.63 -4.24
C GLY A 333 0.55 16.75 -4.35
N LEU A 334 0.16 16.08 -3.26
CA LEU A 334 -1.06 15.28 -3.22
C LEU A 334 -2.32 16.14 -3.34
N ARG A 335 -2.31 17.40 -2.87
CA ARG A 335 -3.40 18.35 -3.14
C ARG A 335 -3.62 18.57 -4.62
N TYR A 336 -2.54 18.64 -5.39
CA TYR A 336 -2.65 18.90 -6.83
C TYR A 336 -3.28 17.71 -7.54
N VAL A 337 -3.02 16.49 -7.07
CA VAL A 337 -3.71 15.28 -7.53
C VAL A 337 -5.20 15.37 -7.21
N ASP A 338 -5.57 15.63 -5.96
CA ASP A 338 -6.97 15.78 -5.55
C ASP A 338 -7.71 16.88 -6.32
N ASP A 339 -7.08 18.05 -6.50
CA ASP A 339 -7.63 19.16 -7.27
C ASP A 339 -7.83 18.79 -8.75
N TYR A 340 -6.86 18.11 -9.38
CA TYR A 340 -6.96 17.66 -10.76
C TYR A 340 -8.06 16.62 -10.96
N MET A 341 -8.15 15.62 -10.06
CA MET A 341 -9.17 14.57 -10.13
C MET A 341 -10.58 15.09 -9.88
N ASN A 342 -10.71 16.26 -9.24
CA ASN A 342 -11.98 16.96 -9.05
C ASN A 342 -12.36 17.92 -10.18
N LEU A 343 -11.53 18.06 -11.24
CA LEU A 343 -11.91 18.84 -12.42
C LEU A 343 -13.04 18.14 -13.20
N PRO A 344 -14.13 18.84 -13.55
CA PRO A 344 -15.26 18.24 -14.28
C PRO A 344 -14.86 17.62 -15.62
N GLU A 345 -13.91 18.23 -16.34
CA GLU A 345 -13.38 17.70 -17.59
C GLU A 345 -12.62 16.39 -17.41
N VAL A 346 -11.90 16.23 -16.28
CA VAL A 346 -11.16 15.01 -15.95
C VAL A 346 -12.14 13.90 -15.65
N GLN A 347 -13.08 14.12 -14.73
CA GLN A 347 -14.10 13.14 -14.38
C GLN A 347 -14.94 12.71 -15.59
N LYS A 348 -15.30 13.66 -16.47
CA LYS A 348 -16.05 13.36 -17.70
C LYS A 348 -15.23 12.54 -18.69
N ALA A 349 -13.94 12.85 -18.86
CA ALA A 349 -13.06 12.07 -19.74
C ALA A 349 -12.93 10.63 -19.23
N LEU A 350 -12.73 10.47 -17.92
CA LEU A 350 -12.63 9.18 -17.23
C LEU A 350 -13.96 8.43 -17.14
N GLY A 351 -15.09 9.12 -17.29
CA GLY A 351 -16.41 8.51 -17.12
C GLY A 351 -16.69 8.13 -15.66
N SER A 352 -16.20 8.92 -14.70
CA SER A 352 -16.48 8.72 -13.28
C SER A 352 -17.96 9.03 -12.97
N ASP A 353 -18.58 8.19 -12.16
CA ASP A 353 -19.91 8.45 -11.59
C ASP A 353 -19.83 9.26 -10.27
N VAL A 354 -18.62 9.49 -9.76
CA VAL A 354 -18.36 10.16 -8.48
C VAL A 354 -17.86 11.58 -8.74
N HIS A 355 -18.53 12.57 -8.15
CA HIS A 355 -18.20 13.99 -8.33
C HIS A 355 -17.18 14.56 -7.34
N ASN A 356 -16.98 13.89 -6.19
CA ASN A 356 -16.06 14.34 -5.17
C ASN A 356 -15.04 13.25 -4.85
N TYR A 357 -13.90 13.34 -5.52
CA TYR A 357 -12.73 12.51 -5.29
C TYR A 357 -12.01 12.97 -4.03
N THR A 358 -11.46 12.00 -3.30
CA THR A 358 -10.54 12.23 -2.18
C THR A 358 -9.43 11.19 -2.23
N GLY A 359 -8.18 11.60 -2.07
CA GLY A 359 -7.01 10.71 -2.15
C GLY A 359 -7.04 9.57 -1.13
N CYS A 360 -7.55 9.79 0.09
CA CYS A 360 -7.71 8.75 1.10
C CYS A 360 -9.06 8.82 1.83
N SER A 361 -9.70 7.67 2.01
CA SER A 361 -10.97 7.53 2.71
C SER A 361 -10.77 7.18 4.19
N ASN A 362 -10.94 8.18 5.06
CA ASN A 362 -10.91 7.99 6.51
C ASN A 362 -11.94 6.96 7.01
N GLN A 363 -13.05 6.80 6.30
CA GLN A 363 -14.08 5.82 6.66
C GLN A 363 -13.62 4.39 6.40
N VAL A 364 -12.92 4.15 5.29
CA VAL A 364 -12.31 2.85 4.99
C VAL A 364 -11.22 2.55 6.00
N GLY A 365 -10.31 3.52 6.24
CA GLY A 365 -9.26 3.40 7.25
C GLY A 365 -9.78 3.04 8.64
N LEU A 366 -10.82 3.74 9.11
CA LEU A 366 -11.48 3.43 10.39
C LEU A 366 -12.13 2.02 10.38
N GLY A 367 -12.73 1.62 9.25
CA GLY A 367 -13.31 0.29 9.09
C GLY A 367 -12.28 -0.83 9.32
N PHE A 368 -11.11 -0.72 8.70
CA PHE A 368 -10.01 -1.67 8.86
C PHE A 368 -9.41 -1.63 10.26
N MET A 369 -9.26 -0.44 10.85
CA MET A 369 -8.81 -0.31 12.23
C MET A 369 -9.75 -1.06 13.19
N LEU A 370 -11.07 -0.91 13.03
CA LEU A 370 -12.08 -1.53 13.91
C LEU A 370 -12.23 -3.05 13.73
N THR A 371 -11.58 -3.65 12.73
CA THR A 371 -11.47 -5.11 12.60
C THR A 371 -10.12 -5.63 13.09
N GLY A 372 -9.21 -4.74 13.51
CA GLY A 372 -7.86 -5.08 13.95
C GLY A 372 -6.98 -5.62 12.81
N ASP A 373 -7.32 -5.30 11.56
CA ASP A 373 -6.68 -5.92 10.40
C ASP A 373 -5.17 -5.62 10.32
N GLY A 374 -4.76 -4.44 10.78
CA GLY A 374 -3.36 -4.00 10.76
C GLY A 374 -2.39 -4.93 11.50
N ALA A 375 -2.79 -5.55 12.61
CA ALA A 375 -1.91 -6.42 13.41
C ALA A 375 -2.04 -7.91 13.07
N LYS A 376 -2.76 -8.31 12.01
CA LYS A 376 -2.93 -9.72 11.65
C LYS A 376 -1.73 -10.28 10.86
N PRO A 377 -1.50 -11.59 10.86
CA PRO A 377 -0.31 -12.20 10.28
C PRO A 377 -0.41 -12.41 8.76
N PHE A 378 -0.22 -11.38 7.94
CA PHE A 378 -0.25 -11.50 6.47
C PHE A 378 1.04 -12.03 5.84
N GLN A 379 2.16 -11.98 6.56
CA GLN A 379 3.45 -12.53 6.12
C GLN A 379 3.40 -14.03 5.83
N GLN A 380 2.49 -14.78 6.47
CA GLN A 380 2.34 -16.21 6.19
C GLN A 380 1.96 -16.49 4.73
N PHE A 381 1.21 -15.59 4.09
CA PHE A 381 0.87 -15.73 2.68
C PHE A 381 2.08 -15.46 1.78
N VAL A 382 3.06 -14.65 2.22
CA VAL A 382 4.34 -14.51 1.52
C VAL A 382 5.10 -15.83 1.54
N ALA A 383 5.16 -16.51 2.70
CA ALA A 383 5.79 -17.82 2.81
C ALA A 383 5.15 -18.85 1.87
N GLU A 384 3.81 -18.89 1.79
CA GLU A 384 3.09 -19.76 0.85
C GLU A 384 3.48 -19.52 -0.61
N LEU A 385 3.57 -18.26 -1.04
CA LEU A 385 4.00 -17.91 -2.40
C LEU A 385 5.42 -18.40 -2.70
N LEU A 386 6.35 -18.19 -1.76
CA LEU A 386 7.76 -18.61 -1.91
C LEU A 386 7.89 -20.14 -1.99
N ASP A 387 7.08 -20.88 -1.23
CA ASP A 387 7.04 -22.34 -1.27
C ASP A 387 6.47 -22.85 -2.61
N MET A 388 5.52 -22.12 -3.19
CA MET A 388 5.00 -22.32 -4.54
C MET A 388 5.96 -21.84 -5.66
N LYS A 389 7.13 -21.31 -5.30
CA LYS A 389 8.14 -20.76 -6.22
C LYS A 389 7.67 -19.54 -7.00
N ILE A 390 6.69 -18.80 -6.47
CA ILE A 390 6.29 -17.50 -6.99
C ILE A 390 7.28 -16.46 -6.43
N PRO A 391 8.02 -15.73 -7.28
CA PRO A 391 8.97 -14.72 -6.84
C PRO A 391 8.30 -13.57 -6.09
N VAL A 392 8.96 -13.10 -5.04
CA VAL A 392 8.56 -11.98 -4.19
C VAL A 392 9.72 -10.99 -4.11
N LEU A 393 9.49 -9.76 -4.57
CA LEU A 393 10.38 -8.64 -4.33
C LEU A 393 9.85 -7.80 -3.18
N LEU A 394 10.65 -7.69 -2.13
CA LEU A 394 10.47 -6.69 -1.08
C LEU A 394 11.44 -5.55 -1.35
N TYR A 395 10.96 -4.32 -1.46
CA TYR A 395 11.84 -3.16 -1.58
C TYR A 395 11.46 -2.09 -0.57
N ALA A 396 12.45 -1.37 -0.02
CA ALA A 396 12.19 -0.32 0.96
C ALA A 396 13.18 0.83 0.82
N GLY A 397 12.66 2.05 0.70
CA GLY A 397 13.43 3.27 0.79
C GLY A 397 14.02 3.47 2.19
N ASP A 398 15.31 3.79 2.27
CA ASP A 398 16.05 3.82 3.53
C ASP A 398 15.85 5.10 4.36
N LYS A 399 15.00 6.02 3.91
CA LYS A 399 14.60 7.25 4.61
C LYS A 399 13.15 7.21 5.13
N ASP A 400 12.39 6.17 4.81
CA ASP A 400 11.06 5.96 5.36
C ASP A 400 11.12 5.57 6.85
N PHE A 401 10.27 6.19 7.67
CA PHE A 401 10.13 5.82 9.07
C PHE A 401 8.96 4.84 9.30
N ILE A 402 7.79 5.10 8.70
CA ILE A 402 6.56 4.37 9.03
C ILE A 402 6.62 2.90 8.58
N CYS A 403 7.25 2.62 7.45
CA CYS A 403 7.48 1.26 6.94
C CYS A 403 8.97 1.03 6.65
N ASN A 404 9.80 1.42 7.61
CA ASN A 404 11.25 1.49 7.48
C ASN A 404 11.91 0.19 6.96
N TRP A 405 13.02 0.38 6.26
CA TRP A 405 13.80 -0.71 5.66
C TRP A 405 14.37 -1.69 6.68
N LEU A 406 14.67 -1.26 7.91
CA LEU A 406 15.18 -2.15 8.97
C LEU A 406 14.14 -3.21 9.32
N GLY A 407 12.88 -2.80 9.53
CA GLY A 407 11.77 -3.69 9.80
C GLY A 407 11.48 -4.61 8.63
N ASN A 408 11.46 -4.06 7.40
CA ASN A 408 11.22 -4.84 6.19
C ASN A 408 12.30 -5.91 5.94
N HIS A 409 13.58 -5.57 6.13
CA HIS A 409 14.67 -6.53 6.07
C HIS A 409 14.54 -7.60 7.17
N ALA A 410 14.24 -7.19 8.39
CA ALA A 410 14.21 -8.07 9.55
C ALA A 410 13.11 -9.13 9.50
N TRP A 411 11.91 -8.81 9.00
CA TRP A 411 10.88 -9.82 8.85
C TRP A 411 11.18 -10.76 7.69
N SER A 412 11.82 -10.26 6.60
CA SER A 412 12.30 -11.14 5.53
C SER A 412 13.33 -12.17 6.02
N ASP A 413 14.17 -11.80 7.00
CA ASP A 413 15.16 -12.68 7.65
C ASP A 413 14.56 -13.69 8.64
N LYS A 414 13.34 -13.44 9.11
CA LYS A 414 12.64 -14.27 10.10
C LYS A 414 11.49 -15.07 9.52
N LEU A 415 11.14 -14.83 8.25
CA LEU A 415 10.05 -15.49 7.56
C LEU A 415 10.29 -17.01 7.54
N ASP A 416 9.30 -17.78 7.94
CA ASP A 416 9.35 -19.24 7.95
C ASP A 416 8.86 -19.78 6.58
N TRP A 417 9.79 -20.27 5.77
CA TRP A 417 9.54 -20.83 4.43
C TRP A 417 10.66 -21.81 4.05
N THR A 418 10.50 -22.56 2.95
CA THR A 418 11.38 -23.69 2.56
C THR A 418 12.88 -23.39 2.61
N TYR A 419 13.30 -22.17 2.27
CA TYR A 419 14.72 -21.77 2.26
C TYR A 419 15.04 -20.59 3.20
N GLY A 420 14.26 -20.41 4.26
CA GLY A 420 14.43 -19.33 5.23
C GLY A 420 15.80 -19.36 5.91
N ASP A 421 16.28 -20.55 6.28
CA ASP A 421 17.58 -20.72 6.94
C ASP A 421 18.76 -20.33 6.02
N GLU A 422 18.71 -20.67 4.73
CA GLU A 422 19.71 -20.27 3.75
C GLU A 422 19.66 -18.78 3.46
N TYR A 423 18.45 -18.21 3.29
CA TYR A 423 18.28 -16.78 3.08
C TYR A 423 18.83 -15.98 4.27
N GLN A 424 18.50 -16.35 5.51
CA GLN A 424 18.92 -15.64 6.71
C GLN A 424 20.44 -15.50 6.83
N GLN A 425 21.21 -16.52 6.41
CA GLN A 425 22.68 -16.53 6.52
C GLN A 425 23.39 -15.58 5.53
N LEU A 426 22.68 -15.10 4.51
CA LEU A 426 23.28 -14.28 3.46
C LEU A 426 23.37 -12.78 3.85
N PRO A 427 24.48 -12.10 3.52
CA PRO A 427 24.62 -10.68 3.76
C PRO A 427 23.92 -9.84 2.67
N LEU A 428 23.56 -8.60 3.01
CA LEU A 428 23.27 -7.57 2.02
C LEU A 428 24.53 -7.28 1.19
N LYS A 429 24.37 -7.16 -0.13
CA LYS A 429 25.43 -6.79 -1.09
C LYS A 429 25.04 -5.50 -1.81
N ALA A 430 26.02 -4.77 -2.34
CA ALA A 430 25.73 -3.56 -3.11
C ALA A 430 24.90 -3.89 -4.36
N TRP A 431 23.81 -3.15 -4.56
CA TRP A 431 23.03 -3.13 -5.80
C TRP A 431 23.43 -1.88 -6.59
N LYS A 432 23.84 -2.08 -7.83
CA LYS A 432 24.37 -1.02 -8.70
C LYS A 432 23.58 -0.93 -9.99
N SER A 433 23.45 0.28 -10.52
CA SER A 433 22.92 0.51 -11.85
C SER A 433 23.75 -0.24 -12.89
N ASN A 434 23.08 -1.00 -13.74
CA ASN A 434 23.65 -1.65 -14.91
C ASN A 434 24.04 -0.63 -16.00
N VAL A 435 23.51 0.60 -15.92
CA VAL A 435 23.76 1.67 -16.88
C VAL A 435 24.92 2.56 -16.42
N THR A 436 24.85 3.09 -15.20
CA THR A 436 25.81 4.09 -14.71
C THR A 436 26.90 3.50 -13.82
N GLY A 437 26.66 2.32 -13.23
CA GLY A 437 27.53 1.72 -12.20
C GLY A 437 27.40 2.38 -10.83
N GLU A 438 26.51 3.36 -10.67
CA GLU A 438 26.18 3.99 -9.38
C GLU A 438 25.53 2.98 -8.44
N GLU A 439 25.82 3.08 -7.15
CA GLU A 439 25.20 2.21 -6.14
C GLU A 439 23.83 2.78 -5.75
N PHE A 440 22.76 2.15 -6.23
CA PHE A 440 21.38 2.52 -5.90
C PHE A 440 20.92 1.98 -4.55
N GLY A 441 21.63 1.00 -3.99
CA GLY A 441 21.21 0.40 -2.74
C GLY A 441 21.92 -0.89 -2.38
N GLN A 442 21.19 -1.75 -1.68
CA GLN A 442 21.67 -3.07 -1.29
C GLN A 442 20.64 -4.13 -1.64
N VAL A 443 21.12 -5.29 -2.09
CA VAL A 443 20.32 -6.47 -2.43
C VAL A 443 20.68 -7.66 -1.55
N LYS A 444 19.68 -8.44 -1.21
CA LYS A 444 19.80 -9.80 -0.67
C LYS A 444 18.82 -10.70 -1.41
N ASN A 445 19.29 -11.82 -1.96
CA ASN A 445 18.44 -12.78 -2.66
C ASN A 445 18.78 -14.21 -2.23
N TYR A 446 17.77 -15.07 -2.18
CA TYR A 446 17.92 -16.52 -2.27
C TYR A 446 16.67 -17.12 -2.91
N GLY A 447 16.83 -17.83 -4.02
CA GLY A 447 15.70 -18.45 -4.73
C GLY A 447 14.63 -17.40 -5.10
N PRO A 448 13.34 -17.62 -4.75
CA PRO A 448 12.26 -16.71 -5.12
C PRO A 448 12.14 -15.45 -4.25
N LEU A 449 12.92 -15.31 -3.17
CA LEU A 449 12.84 -14.12 -2.29
C LEU A 449 13.99 -13.15 -2.56
N THR A 450 13.65 -11.90 -2.84
CA THR A 450 14.60 -10.79 -2.95
C THR A 450 14.19 -9.64 -2.04
N PHE A 451 15.14 -9.10 -1.29
CA PHE A 451 15.02 -7.84 -0.58
C PHE A 451 15.96 -6.78 -1.18
N LEU A 452 15.41 -5.59 -1.46
CA LEU A 452 16.14 -4.40 -1.88
C LEU A 452 15.99 -3.28 -0.85
N ARG A 453 17.11 -2.79 -0.32
CA ARG A 453 17.18 -1.48 0.32
C ARG A 453 17.51 -0.45 -0.75
N VAL A 454 16.66 0.56 -0.94
CA VAL A 454 16.88 1.65 -1.90
C VAL A 454 17.42 2.87 -1.16
N TYR A 455 18.58 3.36 -1.58
CA TYR A 455 19.20 4.51 -0.93
C TYR A 455 18.49 5.81 -1.27
N ASP A 456 18.43 6.70 -0.28
CA ASP A 456 17.96 8.09 -0.40
C ASP A 456 16.51 8.22 -0.90
N ALA A 457 15.72 7.18 -0.69
CA ALA A 457 14.28 7.14 -0.92
C ALA A 457 13.50 7.08 0.40
N GLY A 458 12.39 7.81 0.49
CA GLY A 458 11.40 7.73 1.56
C GLY A 458 10.40 6.58 1.33
N HIS A 459 9.16 6.82 1.71
CA HIS A 459 8.07 5.84 1.62
C HIS A 459 7.69 5.53 0.17
N MET A 460 7.55 6.58 -0.65
CA MET A 460 7.20 6.50 -2.06
C MET A 460 8.48 6.43 -2.88
N VAL A 461 9.10 5.25 -2.96
CA VAL A 461 10.39 5.05 -3.64
C VAL A 461 10.42 5.62 -5.07
N PRO A 462 9.39 5.42 -5.92
CA PRO A 462 9.38 5.97 -7.27
C PRO A 462 9.33 7.51 -7.31
N TYR A 463 8.80 8.16 -6.28
CA TYR A 463 8.80 9.63 -6.17
C TYR A 463 10.20 10.17 -5.86
N ASP A 464 10.89 9.58 -4.87
CA ASP A 464 12.20 10.09 -4.42
C ASP A 464 13.36 9.68 -5.33
N GLN A 465 13.32 8.44 -5.86
CA GLN A 465 14.38 7.84 -6.67
C GLN A 465 13.82 7.24 -7.97
N PRO A 466 13.24 8.07 -8.86
CA PRO A 466 12.52 7.58 -10.04
C PRO A 466 13.37 6.76 -11.01
N GLU A 467 14.65 7.14 -11.20
CA GLU A 467 15.57 6.40 -12.06
C GLU A 467 15.87 5.00 -11.50
N ALA A 468 16.22 4.92 -10.21
CA ALA A 468 16.48 3.65 -9.54
C ALA A 468 15.21 2.78 -9.47
N ALA A 469 14.05 3.38 -9.23
CA ALA A 469 12.78 2.67 -9.21
C ALA A 469 12.40 2.08 -10.58
N LEU A 470 12.63 2.82 -11.67
CA LEU A 470 12.40 2.31 -13.01
C LEU A 470 13.38 1.18 -13.36
N GLU A 471 14.67 1.33 -13.03
CA GLU A 471 15.65 0.25 -13.27
C GLU A 471 15.32 -1.00 -12.44
N MET A 472 14.87 -0.81 -11.19
CA MET A 472 14.42 -1.90 -10.31
C MET A 472 13.28 -2.69 -10.93
N VAL A 473 12.17 -2.00 -11.31
CA VAL A 473 11.00 -2.70 -11.87
C VAL A 473 11.33 -3.35 -13.20
N ASN A 474 12.09 -2.69 -14.08
CA ASN A 474 12.48 -3.24 -15.38
C ASN A 474 13.38 -4.49 -15.23
N THR A 475 14.31 -4.47 -14.28
CA THR A 475 15.15 -5.64 -13.98
C THR A 475 14.28 -6.80 -13.51
N TRP A 476 13.35 -6.54 -12.59
CA TRP A 476 12.45 -7.55 -12.04
C TRP A 476 11.54 -8.18 -13.11
N ILE A 477 10.80 -7.37 -13.86
CA ILE A 477 9.83 -7.86 -14.86
C ILE A 477 10.50 -8.49 -16.09
N SER A 478 11.81 -8.30 -16.28
CA SER A 478 12.59 -9.03 -17.28
C SER A 478 12.97 -10.46 -16.85
N GLY A 479 12.60 -10.87 -15.64
CA GLY A 479 12.89 -12.18 -15.06
C GLY A 479 14.22 -12.26 -14.30
N VAL A 480 14.95 -11.16 -14.16
CA VAL A 480 16.22 -11.09 -13.41
C VAL A 480 15.92 -10.78 -11.93
N HIS A 481 15.43 -11.80 -11.22
CA HIS A 481 14.95 -11.62 -9.84
C HIS A 481 16.07 -11.46 -8.79
N ASP A 482 17.30 -11.86 -9.10
CA ASP A 482 18.43 -11.80 -8.16
C ASP A 482 19.18 -10.46 -8.14
N PHE A 483 18.93 -9.56 -9.10
CA PHE A 483 19.65 -8.30 -9.29
C PHE A 483 21.18 -8.47 -9.29
N GLY A 484 21.70 -9.57 -9.84
CA GLY A 484 23.12 -9.88 -9.88
C GLY A 484 23.72 -10.38 -8.57
N TYR A 485 22.89 -10.80 -7.61
CA TYR A 485 23.35 -11.36 -6.35
C TYR A 485 24.07 -12.70 -6.55
N THR A 486 25.32 -12.81 -6.07
CA THR A 486 26.11 -14.05 -6.14
C THR A 486 26.19 -14.74 -4.77
N HIS A 487 26.11 -16.06 -4.73
CA HIS A 487 26.37 -16.87 -3.52
C HIS A 487 27.82 -17.37 -3.54
N GLU A 488 28.78 -16.49 -3.27
CA GLU A 488 30.20 -16.87 -3.14
C GLU A 488 30.54 -17.51 -1.80
#